data_AF-A0A804PYC0-F1
#
_entry.id   AF-A0A804PYC0-F1
#
_cell.length_a   1.000
_cell.length_b   1.000
_cell.length_c   1.000
_cell.angle_alpha   90.00
_cell.angle_beta   90.00
_cell.angle_gamma   90.00
#
_symmetry.space_group_name_H-M   'P 1'
#
loop_
_entity.id
_entity.type
_entity.pdbx_description
1 polymer ?
#
loop_
_entity_poly.entity_id
_entity_poly.type
_entity_poly.pdbx_seq_one_letter_code
_entity_poly.pdbx_strand_id
1 'polypeptide(L)'
;MAYAITQVSVELPYMLVQVMIFSSIVYPMIGFQVTASKFFWFFLYQVMSFMYYTLYGMMTVALTPNIEIAMGLSFLIFIFWNVFSGFIIVREMMPVWWRWVYWADPAAWTL
;
A
#
# COMPACT_ATOMS: atom_id res chain seq x y z
N MET A 1 18.39 -1.97 16.46
CA MET A 1 18.38 -0.96 15.37
C MET A 1 19.11 -1.42 14.12
N ALA A 2 20.37 -1.87 14.19
CA ALA A 2 21.11 -2.30 13.00
C ALA A 2 20.35 -3.34 12.15
N TYR A 3 19.77 -4.37 12.79
CA TYR A 3 18.96 -5.39 12.10
C TYR A 3 17.79 -4.81 11.30
N ALA A 4 17.03 -3.87 11.88
CA ALA A 4 15.86 -3.27 11.22
C ALA A 4 16.26 -2.43 10.01
N ILE A 5 17.35 -1.66 10.10
CA ILE A 5 17.86 -0.86 8.97
C ILE A 5 18.33 -1.80 7.84
N THR A 6 19.04 -2.88 8.17
CA THR A 6 19.48 -3.87 7.18
C THR A 6 18.28 -4.54 6.51
N GLN A 7 17.26 -4.94 7.28
CA GLN A 7 16.05 -5.55 6.72
C GLN A 7 15.34 -4.61 5.74
N VAL A 8 15.06 -3.36 6.14
CA VAL A 8 14.42 -2.38 5.26
C VAL A 8 15.30 -2.11 4.02
N SER A 9 16.63 -2.08 4.18
CA SER A 9 17.56 -1.86 3.07
C SER A 9 17.55 -3.01 2.04
N VAL A 10 17.31 -4.25 2.48
CA VAL A 10 17.18 -5.42 1.58
C VAL A 10 15.81 -5.46 0.92
N GLU A 11 14.76 -5.02 1.62
CA GLU A 11 13.40 -5.04 1.08
C GLU A 11 13.17 -3.96 0.02
N LEU A 12 13.83 -2.81 0.13
CA LEU A 12 13.78 -1.75 -0.89
C LEU A 12 14.10 -2.23 -2.33
N PRO A 13 15.28 -2.82 -2.61
CA PRO A 13 15.60 -3.29 -3.96
C PRO A 13 14.70 -4.46 -4.38
N TYR A 14 14.32 -5.33 -3.45
CA TYR A 14 13.40 -6.43 -3.74
C TYR A 14 12.03 -5.91 -4.22
N MET A 15 11.45 -4.95 -3.50
CA MET A 15 10.20 -4.31 -3.88
C MET A 15 10.30 -3.57 -5.21
N LEU A 16 11.40 -2.86 -5.47
CA LEU A 16 11.62 -2.18 -6.76
C LEU A 16 11.63 -3.16 -7.93
N VAL A 17 12.31 -4.29 -7.81
CA VAL A 17 12.33 -5.33 -8.85
C VAL A 17 10.94 -5.95 -9.04
N GLN A 18 10.25 -6.27 -7.95
CA GLN A 18 8.90 -6.83 -8.00
C GLN A 18 7.91 -5.87 -8.70
N VAL A 19 7.94 -4.59 -8.33
CA VAL A 19 7.07 -3.57 -8.94
C VAL A 19 7.46 -3.32 -10.39
N MET A 20 8.74 -3.39 -10.75
CA MET A 20 9.19 -3.23 -12.13
C MET A 20 8.66 -4.37 -13.01
N ILE A 21 8.75 -5.61 -12.54
CA ILE A 21 8.20 -6.77 -13.27
C ILE A 21 6.68 -6.60 -13.40
N PHE A 22 5.98 -6.28 -12.30
CA PHE A 22 4.53 -6.11 -12.31
C PHE A 22 4.06 -4.97 -13.22
N SER A 23 4.67 -3.79 -13.13
CA SER A 23 4.31 -2.64 -13.96
C SER A 23 4.61 -2.89 -15.44
N SER A 24 5.71 -3.60 -15.75
CA SER A 24 6.06 -3.94 -17.15
C SER A 24 5.06 -4.88 -17.83
N ILE A 25 4.35 -5.71 -17.05
CA ILE A 25 3.35 -6.66 -17.56
C ILE A 25 1.97 -6.01 -17.59
N VAL A 26 1.56 -5.37 -16.48
CA VAL A 26 0.20 -4.85 -16.32
C VAL A 26 -0.05 -3.60 -17.16
N TYR A 27 0.95 -2.73 -17.30
CA TYR A 27 0.80 -1.49 -18.08
C TYR A 27 0.46 -1.73 -19.55
N PRO A 28 1.17 -2.62 -20.30
CA PRO A 28 0.77 -2.95 -21.66
C PRO A 28 -0.52 -3.77 -21.73
N MET A 29 -0.83 -4.60 -20.73
CA MET A 29 -2.08 -5.39 -20.71
C MET A 29 -3.34 -4.52 -20.61
N ILE A 30 -3.29 -3.43 -19.83
CA ILE A 30 -4.42 -2.49 -19.73
C ILE A 30 -4.55 -1.64 -21.00
N GLY A 31 -3.52 -1.58 -21.85
CA GLY A 31 -3.52 -0.78 -23.06
C GLY A 31 -3.33 0.72 -22.78
N PHE A 32 -2.60 1.07 -21.72
CA PHE A 32 -2.29 2.47 -21.42
C PHE A 32 -1.42 3.12 -22.51
N GLN A 33 -1.46 4.46 -22.57
CA GLN A 33 -0.70 5.23 -23.54
C GLN A 33 0.80 4.96 -23.38
N VAL A 34 1.48 4.60 -24.47
CA VAL A 34 2.92 4.27 -24.51
C VAL A 34 3.78 5.54 -24.43
N THR A 35 3.60 6.34 -23.38
CA THR A 35 4.42 7.52 -23.09
C THR A 35 5.25 7.23 -21.85
N ALA A 36 6.58 7.34 -21.97
CA ALA A 36 7.51 7.01 -20.89
C ALA A 36 7.24 7.80 -19.59
N SER A 37 6.81 9.06 -19.70
CA SER A 37 6.46 9.88 -18.53
C SER A 37 5.27 9.32 -17.75
N LYS A 38 4.22 8.86 -18.44
CA LYS A 38 3.03 8.27 -17.80
C LYS A 38 3.33 6.91 -17.18
N PHE A 39 4.19 6.13 -17.83
CA PHE A 39 4.70 4.89 -17.26
C PHE A 39 5.50 5.13 -15.98
N PHE A 40 6.39 6.14 -15.97
CA PHE A 40 7.17 6.47 -14.78
C PHE A 40 6.29 6.93 -13.61
N TRP A 41 5.26 7.74 -13.87
CA TRP A 41 4.28 8.10 -12.85
C TRP A 41 3.55 6.87 -12.29
N PHE A 42 3.04 6.00 -13.16
CA PHE A 42 2.39 4.75 -12.74
C PHE A 42 3.33 3.86 -11.90
N PHE A 43 4.57 3.69 -12.36
CA PHE A 43 5.60 2.95 -11.63
C PHE A 43 5.87 3.57 -10.25
N LEU A 44 6.04 4.89 -10.14
CA LEU A 44 6.27 5.58 -8.88
C LEU A 44 5.11 5.39 -7.90
N TYR A 45 3.87 5.57 -8.36
CA TYR A 45 2.70 5.34 -7.51
C TYR A 45 2.66 3.89 -7.02
N GLN A 46 2.91 2.92 -7.90
CA GLN A 46 2.93 1.51 -7.53
C GLN A 46 4.03 1.20 -6.49
N VAL A 47 5.24 1.76 -6.67
CA VAL A 47 6.34 1.59 -5.70
C VAL A 47 5.94 2.16 -4.34
N MET A 48 5.38 3.37 -4.30
CA MET A 48 4.98 4.01 -3.04
C MET A 48 3.89 3.23 -2.32
N SER A 49 2.88 2.74 -3.04
CA SER A 49 1.81 1.91 -2.47
C SER A 49 2.34 0.60 -1.90
N PHE A 50 3.19 -0.12 -2.64
CA PHE A 50 3.81 -1.35 -2.14
C PHE A 50 4.69 -1.10 -0.91
N MET A 51 5.50 -0.03 -0.92
CA MET A 51 6.32 0.33 0.22
C MET A 51 5.49 0.65 1.46
N TYR A 52 4.39 1.39 1.31
CA TYR A 52 3.49 1.69 2.41
C TYR A 52 2.94 0.41 3.06
N TYR A 53 2.45 -0.54 2.26
CA TYR A 53 1.88 -1.78 2.78
C TYR A 53 2.93 -2.71 3.40
N THR A 54 4.12 -2.79 2.83
CA THR A 54 5.21 -3.61 3.39
C THR A 54 5.69 -3.05 4.74
N LEU A 55 5.96 -1.74 4.80
CA LEU A 55 6.40 -1.09 6.05
C LEU A 55 5.31 -1.15 7.13
N TYR A 56 4.05 -1.00 6.72
CA TYR A 56 2.92 -1.20 7.61
C TYR A 56 2.89 -2.63 8.18
N GLY A 57 3.08 -3.64 7.34
CA GLY A 57 3.18 -5.04 7.78
C GLY A 57 4.35 -5.30 8.74
N MET A 58 5.50 -4.66 8.54
CA MET A 58 6.59 -4.74 9.52
C MET A 58 6.23 -4.11 10.85
N MET A 59 5.57 -2.95 10.81
CA MET A 59 5.18 -2.22 12.01
C MET A 59 4.18 -3.03 12.83
N THR A 60 3.19 -3.68 12.20
CA THR A 60 2.20 -4.50 12.92
C THR A 60 2.84 -5.71 13.58
N VAL A 61 3.79 -6.37 12.90
CA VAL A 61 4.56 -7.48 13.48
C VAL A 61 5.46 -7.00 14.64
N ALA A 62 6.06 -5.82 14.53
CA ALA A 62 6.91 -5.27 15.60
C ALA A 62 6.12 -4.84 16.85
N LEU A 63 4.86 -4.44 16.70
CA LEU A 63 4.00 -4.01 17.81
C LEU A 63 3.33 -5.17 18.56
N THR A 64 3.23 -6.34 17.96
CA THR A 64 2.51 -7.48 18.52
C THR A 64 3.47 -8.56 19.03
N PRO A 65 3.16 -9.21 20.17
CA PRO A 65 4.06 -10.21 20.75
C PRO A 65 4.07 -11.54 19.98
N ASN A 66 2.95 -11.88 19.32
CA ASN A 66 2.77 -13.14 18.61
C ASN A 66 2.38 -12.87 17.15
N ILE A 67 2.96 -13.64 16.23
CA ILE A 67 2.72 -13.54 14.79
C ILE A 67 1.23 -13.79 14.44
N GLU A 68 0.58 -14.74 15.12
CA GLU A 68 -0.85 -15.02 14.90
C GLU A 68 -1.74 -13.80 15.20
N ILE A 69 -1.45 -13.12 16.31
CA ILE A 69 -2.15 -11.89 16.69
C ILE A 69 -1.77 -10.75 15.72
N ALA A 70 -0.51 -10.69 15.27
CA ALA A 70 -0.05 -9.73 14.26
C ALA A 70 -0.85 -9.83 12.96
N MET A 71 -1.04 -11.06 12.46
CA MET A 71 -1.81 -11.31 11.24
C MET A 71 -3.28 -10.95 11.42
N GLY A 72 -3.88 -11.33 12.55
CA GLY A 72 -5.26 -10.96 12.87
C GLY A 72 -5.45 -9.45 12.96
N LEU A 73 -4.56 -8.73 13.66
CA LEU A 73 -4.63 -7.28 13.81
C LEU A 73 -4.39 -6.57 12.48
N SER A 74 -3.39 -7.00 11.70
CA SER A 74 -3.11 -6.44 10.37
C SER A 74 -4.33 -6.59 9.48
N PHE A 75 -4.94 -7.78 9.43
CA PHE A 75 -6.13 -8.04 8.63
C PHE A 75 -7.31 -7.15 9.03
N LEU A 76 -7.56 -6.96 10.33
CA LEU A 76 -8.62 -6.08 10.82
C LEU A 76 -8.42 -4.63 10.38
N ILE A 77 -7.20 -4.09 10.50
CA ILE A 77 -6.90 -2.72 10.09
C ILE A 77 -6.92 -2.60 8.56
N PHE A 78 -6.46 -3.61 7.83
CA PHE A 78 -6.56 -3.66 6.37
C PHE A 78 -8.02 -3.61 5.90
N ILE A 79 -8.92 -4.38 6.53
CA ILE A 79 -10.36 -4.30 6.24
C ILE A 79 -10.89 -2.92 6.55
N PHE A 80 -10.51 -2.34 7.68
CA PHE A 80 -10.93 -1.00 8.07
C PHE A 80 -10.55 0.03 6.99
N TRP A 81 -9.29 0.04 6.55
CA TRP A 81 -8.85 0.86 5.42
C TRP A 81 -9.63 0.58 4.14
N ASN A 82 -9.81 -0.70 3.78
CA ASN A 82 -10.54 -1.03 2.55
C ASN A 82 -11.99 -0.51 2.55
N VAL A 83 -12.68 -0.56 3.69
CA VAL A 83 -14.04 -0.02 3.85
C VAL A 83 -14.07 1.52 3.74
N PHE A 84 -13.07 2.20 4.30
CA PHE A 84 -12.95 3.66 4.24
C PHE A 84 -12.24 4.20 3.00
N SER A 85 -11.73 3.35 2.11
CA SER A 85 -11.05 3.76 0.86
C SER A 85 -11.95 4.52 -0.14
N GLY A 86 -13.27 4.51 0.05
CA GLY A 86 -14.23 5.14 -0.86
C GLY A 86 -14.90 4.18 -1.85
N PHE A 87 -14.36 2.96 -2.03
CA PHE A 87 -14.93 1.98 -2.97
C PHE A 87 -16.21 1.33 -2.43
N ILE A 88 -16.23 0.94 -1.15
CA ILE A 88 -17.38 0.29 -0.51
C ILE A 88 -18.34 1.33 0.07
N ILE A 89 -17.82 2.31 0.81
CA ILE A 89 -18.60 3.40 1.38
C ILE A 89 -18.18 4.68 0.67
N VAL A 90 -19.11 5.32 -0.05
CA VAL A 90 -18.86 6.61 -0.70
C VAL A 90 -18.65 7.67 0.38
N ARG A 91 -17.66 8.56 0.18
CA ARG A 91 -17.23 9.61 1.14
C ARG A 91 -18.37 10.44 1.73
N GLU A 92 -19.44 10.67 0.97
CA GLU A 92 -20.60 11.45 1.40
C GLU A 92 -21.43 10.76 2.49
N MET A 93 -21.42 9.43 2.54
CA MET A 93 -22.13 8.64 3.55
C MET A 93 -21.31 8.44 4.82
N MET A 94 -20.04 8.86 4.85
CA MET A 94 -19.20 8.69 6.04
C MET A 94 -19.53 9.72 7.11
N PRO A 95 -19.73 9.31 8.38
CA PRO A 95 -19.98 10.24 9.47
C PRO A 95 -18.85 11.27 9.58
N VAL A 96 -19.20 12.52 9.87
CA VAL A 96 -18.26 13.67 9.82
C VAL A 96 -16.99 13.43 10.62
N TRP A 97 -17.12 12.78 11.78
CA TRP A 97 -16.01 12.46 12.67
C TRP A 97 -15.11 11.33 12.17
N TRP A 98 -15.47 10.57 11.12
CA TRP A 98 -14.65 9.48 10.55
C TRP A 98 -14.05 9.84 9.18
N ARG A 99 -14.42 10.99 8.59
CA ARG A 99 -13.87 11.47 7.30
C ARG A 99 -12.34 11.67 7.31
N TRP A 100 -11.72 11.89 8.47
CA TRP A 100 -10.26 12.00 8.60
C TRP A 100 -9.54 10.69 8.24
N VAL A 101 -10.16 9.53 8.51
CA VAL A 101 -9.60 8.22 8.14
C VAL A 101 -9.46 8.09 6.63
N TYR A 102 -10.47 8.55 5.87
CA TYR A 102 -10.41 8.59 4.40
C TYR A 102 -9.19 9.37 3.89
N TRP A 103 -8.86 10.49 4.51
CA TRP A 103 -7.70 11.31 4.10
C TRP A 103 -6.36 10.66 4.46
N ALA A 104 -6.31 9.85 5.52
CA ALA A 104 -5.12 9.12 5.95
C ALA A 104 -4.88 7.83 5.16
N ASP A 105 -5.92 7.29 4.51
CA ASP A 105 -5.86 6.04 3.76
C ASP A 105 -5.23 6.25 2.37
N PRO A 106 -4.05 5.70 2.09
CA PRO A 106 -3.44 5.82 0.77
C PRO A 106 -4.26 5.13 -0.34
N ALA A 107 -5.07 4.12 -0.01
CA ALA A 107 -5.92 3.44 -0.98
C ALA A 107 -6.92 4.42 -1.62
N ALA A 108 -7.42 5.38 -0.84
CA ALA A 108 -8.34 6.42 -1.31
C ALA A 108 -7.72 7.40 -2.32
N TRP A 109 -6.39 7.44 -2.42
CA TRP A 109 -5.66 8.29 -3.36
C TRP A 109 -5.13 7.51 -4.58
N THR A 110 -5.09 6.18 -4.48
CA THR A 110 -4.59 5.31 -5.56
C THR A 110 -5.70 4.70 -6.41
N LEU A 111 -6.92 4.60 -5.87
CA LEU A 111 -8.15 4.29 -6.62
C LEU A 111 -8.64 5.53 -7.37
#